data_AF-A0A9D2Q2K7-F1
#
_entry.id   AF-A0A9D2Q2K7-F1
#
_cell.length_a   1.000
_cell.length_b   1.000
_cell.length_c   1.000
_cell.angle_alpha   90.00
_cell.angle_beta   90.00
_cell.angle_gamma   90.00
#
_symmetry.space_group_name_H-M   'P 1'
#
loop_
_entity.id
_entity.type
_entity.pdbx_description
1 polymer ?
#
loop_
_entity_poly.entity_id
_entity_poly.type
_entity_poly.pdbx_seq_one_letter_code
_entity_poly.pdbx_strand_id
1 'polypeptide(L)' 'VIAQELQILGSHGLAVAEYAELLGDVAAGRLDLAGTVGRVIDAEQLPEAMIAMGRPPTTAGMTVARWVRPDHAGP' A
#
# COMPACT_ATOMS: atom_id res chain seq x y z
N VAL A 1 -19.67 -24.62 19.03
CA VAL A 1 -19.83 -23.46 18.13
C VAL A 1 -21.03 -22.68 18.63
N ILE A 2 -20.83 -21.50 19.23
CA ILE A 2 -21.96 -20.61 19.55
C ILE A 2 -22.54 -20.07 18.22
N ALA A 3 -23.87 -19.97 18.18
CA ALA A 3 -24.73 -20.15 17.01
C ALA A 3 -24.85 -18.94 16.08
N GLN A 4 -24.21 -18.96 14.91
CA GLN A 4 -24.55 -18.13 13.73
C GLN A 4 -24.52 -16.60 13.88
N GLU A 5 -24.08 -16.04 15.01
CA GLU A 5 -23.93 -14.59 15.23
C GLU A 5 -22.77 -13.94 14.45
N LEU A 6 -22.05 -14.69 13.60
CA LEU A 6 -20.92 -14.17 12.85
C LEU A 6 -21.37 -13.58 11.52
N GLN A 7 -20.96 -12.34 11.26
CA GLN A 7 -21.18 -11.66 9.99
C GLN A 7 -19.93 -11.74 9.12
N ILE A 8 -20.12 -12.01 7.83
CA ILE A 8 -19.08 -11.91 6.81
C ILE A 8 -19.40 -10.66 5.98
N LEU A 9 -18.56 -9.64 6.12
CA LEU A 9 -18.70 -8.39 5.38
C LEU A 9 -17.60 -8.30 4.35
N GLY A 10 -17.97 -8.24 3.07
CA GLY A 10 -17.06 -7.83 2.02
C GLY A 10 -16.81 -6.33 2.13
N SER A 11 -15.55 -5.91 2.04
CA SER A 11 -15.16 -4.50 1.92
C SER A 11 -14.45 -4.29 0.59
N HIS A 12 -14.59 -3.10 0.03
CA HIS A 12 -13.86 -2.71 -1.17
C HIS A 12 -13.49 -1.23 -1.09
N GLY A 13 -12.19 -0.97 -1.04
CA GLY A 13 -11.65 0.38 -0.97
C GLY A 13 -12.19 1.19 0.21
N LEU A 14 -12.12 2.50 0.06
CA LEU A 14 -12.59 3.52 0.99
C LEU A 14 -13.37 4.56 0.17
N ALA A 15 -14.45 5.13 0.70
CA ALA A 15 -15.15 6.19 -0.01
C ALA A 15 -14.25 7.42 -0.16
N VAL A 16 -14.35 8.13 -1.29
CA VAL A 16 -13.51 9.31 -1.58
C VAL A 16 -13.57 10.34 -0.46
N ALA A 17 -14.75 10.55 0.13
CA ALA A 17 -14.97 11.51 1.21
C ALA A 17 -14.21 11.14 2.51
N GLU A 18 -13.88 9.87 2.72
CA GLU A 18 -13.23 9.38 3.94
C GLU A 18 -11.69 9.46 3.86
N TYR A 19 -11.11 9.66 2.67
CA TYR A 19 -9.65 9.74 2.52
C TYR A 19 -9.03 10.93 3.26
N ALA A 20 -9.74 12.07 3.34
CA ALA A 20 -9.22 13.26 4.00
C ALA A 20 -8.97 13.00 5.50
N GLU A 21 -9.89 12.30 6.15
CA GLU A 21 -9.76 11.91 7.54
C GLU A 21 -8.64 10.88 7.74
N LEU A 22 -8.62 9.82 6.91
CA LEU A 22 -7.57 8.81 6.94
C LEU A 22 -6.17 9.42 6.79
N LEU A 23 -5.97 10.32 5.83
CA LEU A 23 -4.68 11.00 5.63
C LEU A 23 -4.34 11.92 6.80
N GLY A 24 -5.34 12.51 7.46
CA GLY A 24 -5.17 13.25 8.71
C GLY A 24 -4.63 12.37 9.84
N ASP A 25 -5.10 11.13 9.97
CA ASP A 25 -4.59 10.16 10.95
C ASP A 25 -3.13 9.80 10.69
N VAL A 26 -2.76 9.59 9.43
CA VAL A 26 -1.37 9.31 9.02
C VAL A 26 -0.47 10.50 9.35
N ALA A 27 -0.88 11.71 8.97
CA ALA A 27 -0.10 12.93 9.23
C ALA A 27 0.07 13.22 10.74
N ALA A 28 -0.94 12.87 11.55
CA ALA A 28 -0.89 12.97 13.00
C ALA A 28 -0.11 11.83 13.67
N GLY A 29 0.41 10.87 12.90
CA GLY A 29 1.14 9.70 13.42
C GLY A 29 0.27 8.68 14.16
N ARG A 30 -1.06 8.78 14.04
CA ARG A 30 -2.00 7.77 14.58
C ARG A 30 -1.93 6.46 13.79
N LEU A 31 -1.56 6.55 12.52
CA LEU A 31 -1.31 5.41 11.64
C LEU A 31 0.11 5.49 11.09
N ASP A 32 0.98 4.56 11.53
CA ASP A 32 2.33 4.43 11.00
C ASP A 32 2.33 3.58 9.71
N LEU A 33 2.13 4.25 8.56
CA LEU A 33 2.25 3.60 7.26
C LEU A 33 3.71 3.28 6.89
N ALA A 34 4.67 4.05 7.40
CA ALA A 34 6.08 3.82 7.09
C ALA A 34 6.56 2.48 7.64
N GLY A 35 6.10 2.08 8.83
CA GLY A 35 6.34 0.77 9.42
C GLY A 35 5.80 -0.41 8.61
N THR A 36 4.90 -0.18 7.64
CA THR A 36 4.37 -1.23 6.75
C THR A 36 5.21 -1.45 5.50
N VAL A 37 6.18 -0.57 5.21
CA VAL A 37 7.05 -0.69 4.04
C VAL A 37 8.13 -1.73 4.29
N GLY A 38 8.12 -2.82 3.51
CA GLY A 38 9.12 -3.89 3.59
C GLY A 38 10.35 -3.63 2.73
N ARG A 39 10.17 -2.99 1.57
CA ARG A 39 11.27 -2.62 0.66
C ARG A 39 10.90 -1.42 -0.21
N VAL A 40 11.90 -0.61 -0.53
CA VAL A 40 11.84 0.41 -1.57
C VAL A 40 12.69 -0.05 -2.74
N ILE A 41 12.17 0.08 -3.96
CA ILE A 41 12.84 -0.34 -5.20
C ILE A 41 12.89 0.81 -6.20
N ASP A 42 13.84 0.75 -7.12
CA ASP A 42 13.88 1.65 -8.26
C ASP A 42 12.86 1.23 -9.33
N ALA A 43 12.45 2.16 -10.18
CA ALA A 43 11.41 1.94 -11.18
C ALA A 43 11.77 0.82 -12.17
N GLU A 44 13.04 0.66 -12.50
CA GLU A 44 13.58 -0.38 -13.38
C GLU A 44 13.37 -1.79 -12.82
N GLN A 45 13.25 -1.92 -11.49
CA GLN A 45 13.05 -3.19 -10.80
C GLN A 45 11.56 -3.57 -10.71
N LEU A 46 10.65 -2.66 -11.06
CA LEU A 46 9.21 -2.87 -10.95
C LEU A 46 8.70 -4.05 -11.80
N PRO A 47 9.13 -4.26 -13.07
CA PRO A 47 8.64 -5.38 -13.87
C PRO A 47 8.93 -6.75 -13.22
N GLU A 48 10.16 -6.96 -12.74
CA GLU A 48 10.54 -8.20 -12.06
C GLU A 48 9.78 -8.37 -10.74
N ALA A 49 9.63 -7.28 -9.97
CA ALA A 49 8.88 -7.31 -8.72
C ALA A 49 7.39 -7.66 -8.94
N MET A 50 6.76 -7.17 -10.01
CA MET A 50 5.38 -7.50 -10.35
C MET A 50 5.22 -8.98 -10.74
N ILE A 51 6.16 -9.56 -11.48
CA ILE A 51 6.16 -10.99 -11.82
C ILE A 51 6.26 -11.83 -10.53
N ALA A 52 7.12 -11.43 -9.59
CA ALA A 52 7.31 -12.14 -8.33
C ALA A 52 6.05 -12.20 -7.45
N MET A 53 5.10 -11.26 -7.59
CA MET A 53 3.83 -11.29 -6.84
C MET A 53 2.96 -12.51 -7.18
N GLY A 54 3.19 -13.19 -8.30
CA GLY A 54 2.54 -14.45 -8.65
C GLY A 54 3.09 -15.68 -7.89
N ARG A 55 4.06 -15.49 -6.99
CA ARG A 55 4.68 -16.54 -6.16
C ARG A 55 4.39 -16.29 -4.67
N PRO A 56 4.48 -17.31 -3.80
CA PRO A 56 4.35 -17.10 -2.37
C PRO A 56 5.33 -16.02 -1.87
N PRO A 57 4.87 -15.08 -1.01
CA PRO A 57 5.73 -14.01 -0.53
C PRO A 57 6.84 -14.56 0.36
N THR A 58 8.06 -14.05 0.18
CA THR A 58 9.24 -14.42 0.98
C THR A 58 9.55 -13.41 2.08
N THR A 59 8.90 -12.25 2.05
CA THR A 59 9.06 -11.15 3.02
C THR A 59 7.70 -10.53 3.32
N ALA A 60 7.58 -9.89 4.49
CA ALA A 60 6.39 -9.15 4.89
C ALA A 60 6.48 -7.67 4.46
N GLY A 61 5.33 -7.01 4.37
CA GLY A 61 5.22 -5.57 4.10
C GLY A 61 5.03 -5.22 2.62
N MET A 62 4.79 -3.93 2.38
CA MET A 62 4.57 -3.36 1.06
C MET A 62 5.90 -3.12 0.33
N THR A 63 5.94 -3.41 -0.97
CA THR A 63 7.01 -2.96 -1.87
C THR A 63 6.61 -1.61 -2.46
N VAL A 64 7.46 -0.59 -2.30
CA VAL A 64 7.25 0.76 -2.84
C VAL A 64 8.24 1.01 -3.97
N ALA A 65 7.76 1.33 -5.16
CA ALA A 65 8.61 1.74 -6.26
C ALA A 65 8.82 3.26 -6.23
N ARG A 66 10.08 3.68 -6.17
CA ARG A 66 10.47 5.08 -6.27
C ARG A 66 10.56 5.45 -7.74
N TRP A 67 9.62 6.28 -8.18
CA TRP A 67 9.68 6.89 -9.49
C TRP A 67 10.52 8.16 -9.43
N VAL A 68 11.70 8.16 -10.05
CA VAL A 68 12.41 9.41 -10.34
C VAL A 68 11.82 9.91 -11.67
N ARG A 69 11.08 11.01 -11.63
CA ARG A 69 10.69 11.69 -12.87
C ARG A 69 12.00 12.12 -13.55
N PRO A 70 12.28 11.77 -14.82
CA PRO A 70 13.38 12.41 -15.52
C PRO A 70 13.10 13.91 -15.50
N ASP A 71 14.13 14.71 -15.17
CA ASP A 71 14.05 16.16 -15.10
C ASP A 71 13.25 16.66 -16.31
N HIS A 72 12.07 17.23 -16.06
CA HIS A 72 11.47 18.10 -17.05
C HIS A 72 12.40 19.29 -17.13
N ALA A 73 13.35 19.26 -18.07
CA ALA A 73 13.91 20.49 -18.60
C ALA A 73 12.71 21.27 -19.16
N GLY A 74 12.23 22.24 -18.38
CA GLY A 74 11.21 23.21 -18.80
C GLY A 74 11.66 23.99 -20.04
N PRO A 75 10.76 24.74 -20.67
CA PRO A 75 9.95 25.77 -19.99
C PRO A 75 8.50 25.38 -19.64
#